data_AF-A0A291Q761-F1
#
_entry.id   AF-A0A291Q761-F1
#
_cell.length_a   1.000
_cell.length_b   1.000
_cell.length_c   1.000
_cell.angle_alpha   90.00
_cell.angle_beta   90.00
_cell.angle_gamma   90.00
#
_symmetry.space_group_name_H-M   'P 1'
#
loop_
_entity.id
_entity.type
_entity.pdbx_description
1 polymer ?
#
loop_
_entity_poly.entity_id
_entity_poly.type
_entity_poly.pdbx_seq_one_letter_code
_entity_poly.pdbx_strand_id
1 'polypeptide(L)'
;MVTQHPKLTRLIADGYPIIFVDEYQNTSPKTIRLLLDHIAGAGHHSCVVGLFGDSIQKIYPSGQGAVVHPQLTPITKHENHRCSLPVVAVLNKIRPELQQEAVGEHTDGEVHVFLNSTLPAGHACLDAAPQHLTERG
;
A
#
# COMPACT_ATOMS: atom_id res chain seq x y z
N MET A 1 14.49 14.95 -18.70
CA MET A 1 13.30 14.92 -19.57
C MET A 1 12.20 15.88 -19.12
N VAL A 2 11.69 15.85 -17.87
CA VAL A 2 10.81 16.93 -17.35
C VAL A 2 11.61 17.97 -16.53
N THR A 3 12.48 17.50 -15.66
CA THR A 3 13.32 18.33 -14.77
C THR A 3 14.29 19.28 -15.48
N GLN A 4 14.55 19.06 -16.78
CA GLN A 4 15.38 19.92 -17.63
C GLN A 4 14.62 21.15 -18.16
N HIS A 5 13.31 21.24 -17.92
CA HIS A 5 12.46 22.33 -18.39
C HIS A 5 11.75 22.99 -17.19
N PRO A 6 12.40 23.94 -16.48
CA PRO A 6 11.83 24.57 -15.28
C PRO A 6 10.46 25.20 -15.50
N LYS A 7 10.23 25.77 -16.69
CA LYS A 7 8.91 26.30 -17.08
C LYS A 7 7.83 25.23 -17.08
N LEU A 8 8.13 24.02 -17.57
CA LEU A 8 7.18 22.91 -17.58
C LEU A 8 6.87 22.43 -16.16
N THR A 9 7.91 22.27 -15.31
CA THR A 9 7.72 21.87 -13.91
C THR A 9 6.84 22.87 -13.15
N ARG A 10 7.04 24.18 -13.40
CA ARG A 10 6.23 25.25 -12.81
C ARG A 10 4.79 25.22 -13.31
N LEU A 11 4.58 25.07 -14.61
CA LEU A 11 3.23 24.94 -15.19
C LEU A 11 2.47 23.74 -14.61
N ILE A 12 3.14 22.61 -14.37
CA ILE A 12 2.53 21.45 -13.72
C ILE A 12 2.15 21.79 -12.29
N ALA A 13 3.07 22.36 -11.50
CA ALA A 13 2.79 22.72 -10.11
C ALA A 13 1.66 23.77 -9.96
N ASP A 14 1.60 24.75 -10.86
CA ASP A 14 0.56 25.79 -10.85
C ASP A 14 -0.79 25.27 -11.35
N GLY A 15 -0.79 24.35 -12.33
CA GLY A 15 -2.01 23.75 -12.86
C GLY A 15 -2.62 22.69 -11.93
N TYR A 16 -1.78 22.02 -11.13
CA TYR A 16 -2.17 20.96 -10.20
C TYR A 16 -1.62 21.27 -8.80
N PRO A 17 -2.28 22.18 -8.04
CA PRO A 17 -1.82 22.57 -6.72
C PRO A 17 -1.89 21.43 -5.68
N ILE A 18 -2.59 20.34 -6.00
CA ILE A 18 -2.66 19.13 -5.18
C ILE A 18 -2.53 17.92 -6.11
N ILE A 19 -1.61 17.01 -5.80
CA ILE A 19 -1.40 15.75 -6.53
C ILE A 19 -1.41 14.60 -5.53
N PHE A 20 -2.28 13.62 -5.76
CA PHE A 20 -2.32 12.38 -4.99
C PHE A 20 -1.89 11.18 -5.83
N VAL A 21 -1.08 10.32 -5.23
CA VAL A 21 -0.62 9.07 -5.83
C VAL A 21 -1.10 7.93 -4.95
N ASP A 22 -2.01 7.13 -5.48
CA ASP A 22 -2.41 5.86 -4.88
C ASP A 22 -1.42 4.76 -5.27
N GLU A 23 -1.34 3.71 -4.45
CA GLU A 23 -0.40 2.60 -4.61
C GLU A 23 1.06 3.06 -4.85
N TYR A 24 1.50 4.09 -4.11
CA TYR A 24 2.80 4.75 -4.34
C TYR A 24 3.99 3.77 -4.29
N GLN A 25 3.90 2.71 -3.48
CA GLN A 25 4.95 1.72 -3.31
C GLN A 25 5.26 0.94 -4.60
N ASN A 26 4.29 0.88 -5.52
CA ASN A 26 4.41 0.24 -6.82
C ASN A 26 4.78 1.23 -7.93
N THR A 27 4.78 2.54 -7.66
CA THR A 27 5.17 3.58 -8.60
C THR A 27 6.69 3.64 -8.80
N SER A 28 7.15 4.01 -10.00
CA SER A 28 8.59 4.14 -10.29
C SER A 28 9.28 5.16 -9.36
N PRO A 29 10.49 4.87 -8.85
CA PRO A 29 11.27 5.83 -8.07
C PRO A 29 11.51 7.17 -8.77
N LYS A 30 11.64 7.16 -10.10
CA LYS A 30 11.83 8.37 -10.90
C LYS A 30 10.61 9.29 -10.82
N THR A 31 9.41 8.73 -10.77
CA THR A 31 8.16 9.50 -10.67
C THR A 31 7.99 10.07 -9.27
N ILE A 32 8.22 9.28 -8.22
CA ILE A 32 8.15 9.77 -6.83
C ILE A 32 9.16 10.90 -6.61
N ARG A 33 10.39 10.73 -7.10
CA ARG A 33 11.42 11.78 -7.06
C ARG A 33 11.02 13.04 -7.83
N LEU A 34 10.44 12.89 -9.02
CA LEU A 34 9.92 14.02 -9.80
C LEU A 34 8.87 14.82 -9.01
N LEU A 35 7.94 14.13 -8.36
CA LEU A 35 6.86 14.77 -7.61
C LEU A 35 7.40 15.51 -6.38
N LEU A 36 8.21 14.83 -5.55
CA LEU A 36 8.69 15.37 -4.28
C LEU A 36 9.79 16.42 -4.46
N ASP A 37 10.84 16.10 -5.23
CA ASP A 37 12.04 16.95 -5.31
C ASP A 37 11.87 18.12 -6.29
N HIS A 38 10.96 18.00 -7.26
CA HIS A 38 10.88 18.94 -8.37
C HIS A 38 9.52 19.61 -8.52
N ILE A 39 8.39 18.95 -8.28
CA ILE A 39 7.05 19.55 -8.52
C ILE A 39 6.51 20.24 -7.26
N ALA A 40 6.59 19.62 -6.08
CA ALA A 40 5.94 20.10 -4.86
C ALA A 40 6.27 21.59 -4.50
N GLY A 41 7.46 22.08 -4.89
CA GLY A 41 7.91 23.44 -4.63
C GLY A 41 8.14 24.34 -5.85
N ALA A 42 7.80 23.92 -7.07
CA ALA A 42 8.20 24.67 -8.29
C ALA A 42 7.24 25.80 -8.71
N GLY A 43 6.00 25.78 -8.24
CA GLY A 43 4.95 26.72 -8.61
C GLY A 43 5.16 28.15 -8.08
N HIS A 44 4.28 29.06 -8.50
CA HIS A 44 4.01 30.31 -7.77
C HIS A 44 3.34 30.02 -6.43
N HIS A 45 2.52 28.98 -6.37
CA HIS A 45 1.93 28.44 -5.15
C HIS A 45 2.55 27.08 -4.82
N SER A 46 2.57 26.72 -3.54
CA SER A 46 3.04 25.39 -3.11
C SER A 46 2.12 24.30 -3.65
N CYS A 47 2.69 23.28 -4.29
CA CYS A 47 1.95 22.09 -4.72
C CYS A 47 2.02 21.03 -3.61
N VAL A 48 0.87 20.59 -3.10
CA VAL A 48 0.79 19.52 -2.11
C VAL A 48 0.87 18.17 -2.81
N VAL A 49 1.78 17.30 -2.37
CA VAL A 49 1.88 15.92 -2.85
C VAL A 49 1.49 14.97 -1.71
N GLY A 50 0.48 14.15 -1.94
CA GLY A 50 0.07 13.08 -1.02
C GLY A 50 0.33 11.70 -1.63
N LEU A 51 0.87 10.80 -0.82
CA LEU A 51 1.16 9.43 -1.22
C LEU A 51 0.30 8.49 -0.37
N PHE A 52 -0.54 7.68 -1.01
CA PHE A 52 -1.40 6.68 -0.39
C PHE A 52 -0.94 5.29 -0.82
N GLY A 53 -0.85 4.37 0.13
CA GLY A 53 -0.36 3.02 -0.12
C GLY A 53 0.31 2.41 1.10
N ASP A 54 0.88 1.24 0.90
CA ASP A 54 1.51 0.45 1.95
C ASP A 54 2.77 -0.22 1.42
N SER A 55 3.93 0.17 1.95
CA SER A 55 5.22 -0.33 1.47
C SER A 55 5.39 -1.84 1.59
N ILE A 56 4.72 -2.49 2.55
CA ILE A 56 4.77 -3.96 2.69
C ILE A 56 3.97 -4.66 1.58
N GLN A 57 3.03 -3.98 0.95
CA GLN A 57 2.26 -4.46 -0.20
C GLN A 57 2.95 -4.19 -1.54
N LYS A 58 4.25 -3.88 -1.54
CA LYS A 58 5.02 -3.76 -2.79
C LYS A 58 5.18 -5.14 -3.42
N ILE A 59 4.63 -5.30 -4.62
CA ILE A 59 4.74 -6.56 -5.39
C ILE A 59 5.58 -6.41 -6.66
N TYR A 60 5.80 -5.20 -7.15
CA TYR A 60 6.65 -4.95 -8.32
C TYR A 60 8.09 -4.62 -7.90
N PRO A 61 9.12 -5.37 -8.33
CA PRO A 61 10.51 -5.10 -7.96
C PRO A 61 10.97 -3.67 -8.29
N SER A 62 10.49 -3.13 -9.42
CA SER A 62 10.78 -1.79 -9.92
C SER A 62 10.07 -0.64 -9.20
N GLY A 63 9.13 -0.94 -8.30
CA GLY A 63 8.40 0.05 -7.52
C GLY A 63 9.26 0.76 -6.47
N GLN A 64 8.81 1.90 -5.98
CA GLN A 64 9.50 2.71 -4.97
C GLN A 64 9.66 1.98 -3.63
N GLY A 65 8.63 1.27 -3.17
CA GLY A 65 8.59 0.76 -1.80
C GLY A 65 8.42 1.88 -0.77
N ALA A 66 9.06 1.76 0.39
CA ALA A 66 9.00 2.80 1.43
C ALA A 66 9.62 4.13 0.96
N VAL A 67 9.06 5.23 1.46
CA VAL A 67 9.54 6.60 1.18
C VAL A 67 9.75 7.32 2.50
N VAL A 68 10.93 7.90 2.67
CA VAL A 68 11.26 8.81 3.77
C VAL A 68 11.74 10.10 3.13
N HIS A 69 11.07 11.21 3.43
CA HIS A 69 11.38 12.52 2.89
C HIS A 69 11.10 13.60 3.94
N PRO A 70 11.98 14.60 4.14
CA PRO A 70 11.85 15.57 5.24
C PRO A 70 10.59 16.43 5.18
N GLN A 71 9.98 16.56 3.99
CA GLN A 71 8.74 17.32 3.80
C GLN A 71 7.49 16.45 3.83
N LEU A 72 7.62 15.13 3.97
CA LEU A 72 6.48 14.24 4.14
C LEU A 72 6.13 14.09 5.61
N THR A 73 4.84 14.24 5.91
CA THR A 73 4.28 13.90 7.22
C THR A 73 3.59 12.54 7.10
N PRO A 74 4.02 11.52 7.85
CA PRO A 74 3.38 10.21 7.82
C PRO A 74 2.00 10.29 8.47
N ILE A 75 1.02 9.66 7.83
CA ILE A 75 -0.34 9.50 8.36
C ILE A 75 -0.65 8.01 8.30
N THR A 76 -0.82 7.39 9.46
CA THR A 76 -1.14 5.96 9.57
C THR A 76 -2.61 5.80 9.85
N LYS A 77 -3.29 4.98 9.03
CA LYS A 77 -4.66 4.56 9.29
C LYS A 77 -4.65 3.26 10.09
N HIS A 78 -5.30 3.27 11.24
CA HIS A 78 -5.40 2.09 12.11
C HIS A 78 -6.72 1.36 11.89
N GLU A 79 -7.74 2.03 11.37
CA GLU A 79 -9.07 1.48 11.18
C GLU A 79 -9.11 0.55 9.96
N ASN A 80 -9.46 -0.71 10.20
CA ASN A 80 -9.77 -1.71 9.19
C ASN A 80 -11.29 -1.86 9.09
N HIS A 81 -11.85 -1.24 8.06
CA HIS A 81 -13.29 -1.30 7.74
C HIS A 81 -13.65 -2.47 6.79
N ARG A 82 -12.70 -3.37 6.50
CA ARG A 82 -12.86 -4.42 5.48
C ARG A 82 -13.02 -5.80 6.11
N CYS A 83 -12.31 -6.07 7.18
CA CYS A 83 -12.08 -7.41 7.70
C CYS A 83 -12.76 -7.63 9.06
N SER A 84 -13.15 -8.88 9.31
CA SER A 84 -13.66 -9.33 10.60
C SER A 84 -12.56 -9.39 11.68
N LEU A 85 -12.97 -9.43 12.94
CA LEU A 85 -12.06 -9.49 14.09
C LEU A 85 -11.00 -10.61 13.98
N PRO A 86 -11.34 -11.86 13.62
CA PRO A 86 -10.33 -12.92 13.52
C PRO A 86 -9.29 -12.67 12.43
N VAL A 87 -9.69 -12.07 11.30
CA VAL A 87 -8.77 -11.70 10.21
C VAL A 87 -7.84 -10.58 10.66
N VAL A 88 -8.37 -9.51 11.27
CA VAL A 88 -7.56 -8.41 11.81
C VAL A 88 -6.59 -8.89 12.88
N ALA A 89 -7.03 -9.81 13.75
CA ALA A 89 -6.16 -10.41 14.76
C ALA A 89 -4.96 -11.16 14.16
N VAL A 90 -5.15 -11.84 13.02
CA VAL A 90 -4.03 -12.49 12.31
C VAL A 90 -3.16 -11.45 11.61
N LEU A 91 -3.74 -10.44 10.95
CA LEU A 91 -2.98 -9.35 10.32
C LEU A 91 -2.06 -8.64 11.33
N ASN A 92 -2.55 -8.34 12.52
CA ASN A 92 -1.77 -7.70 13.59
C ASN A 92 -0.63 -8.57 14.13
N LYS A 93 -0.74 -9.91 14.01
CA LYS A 93 0.35 -10.85 14.34
C LYS A 93 1.39 -10.91 13.23
N ILE A 94 0.96 -10.87 11.97
CA ILE A 94 1.87 -10.83 10.80
C ILE A 94 2.64 -9.51 10.77
N ARG A 95 2.01 -8.42 11.23
CA ARG A 95 2.55 -7.07 11.15
C ARG A 95 2.49 -6.33 12.49
N PRO A 96 3.38 -6.66 13.44
CA PRO A 96 3.35 -6.09 14.79
C PRO A 96 3.48 -4.56 14.82
N GLU A 97 4.19 -3.98 13.87
CA GLU A 97 4.45 -2.55 13.78
C GLU A 97 3.27 -1.72 13.23
N LEU A 98 2.24 -2.37 12.67
CA LEU A 98 0.98 -1.74 12.27
C LEU A 98 -0.18 -2.49 12.90
N GLN A 99 -0.59 -2.03 14.09
CA GLN A 99 -1.79 -2.51 14.74
C GLN A 99 -3.03 -1.89 14.08
N GLN A 100 -3.93 -2.76 13.63
CA GLN A 100 -5.22 -2.39 13.06
C GLN A 100 -6.36 -2.70 14.02
N GLU A 101 -7.42 -1.91 13.95
CA GLU A 101 -8.66 -2.07 14.70
C GLU A 101 -9.78 -2.37 13.72
N ALA A 102 -10.52 -3.48 13.90
CA ALA A 102 -11.69 -3.75 13.09
C ALA A 102 -12.81 -2.75 13.45
N VAL A 103 -13.31 -2.01 12.46
CA VAL A 103 -14.33 -0.98 12.69
C VAL A 103 -15.54 -1.24 11.79
N GLY A 104 -16.71 -1.42 12.40
CA GLY A 104 -17.99 -1.70 11.72
C GLY A 104 -18.70 -2.93 12.29
N GLU A 105 -19.87 -3.27 11.74
CA GLU A 105 -20.61 -4.48 12.08
C GLU A 105 -20.01 -5.71 11.35
N HIS A 106 -18.86 -6.18 11.82
CA HIS A 106 -18.15 -7.33 11.24
C HIS A 106 -17.87 -8.38 12.30
N THR A 107 -18.92 -9.08 12.74
CA THR A 107 -18.85 -9.95 13.92
C THR A 107 -18.40 -11.38 13.61
N ASP A 108 -18.58 -11.89 12.39
CA ASP A 108 -18.27 -13.28 12.07
C ASP A 108 -17.21 -13.41 10.98
N GLY A 109 -16.26 -14.32 11.17
CA GLY A 109 -15.27 -14.70 10.16
C GLY A 109 -14.25 -15.68 10.72
N GLU A 110 -13.48 -16.31 9.84
CA GLU A 110 -12.56 -17.37 10.22
C GLU A 110 -11.24 -17.22 9.47
N VAL A 111 -10.16 -17.72 10.08
CA VAL A 111 -8.86 -17.82 9.43
C VAL A 111 -8.38 -19.25 9.55
N HIS A 112 -8.11 -19.87 8.40
CA HIS A 112 -7.59 -21.23 8.30
C HIS A 112 -6.20 -21.19 7.66
N VAL A 113 -5.23 -21.89 8.25
CA VAL A 113 -3.88 -22.01 7.70
C VAL A 113 -3.69 -23.43 7.18
N PHE A 114 -3.40 -23.55 5.88
CA PHE A 114 -3.12 -24.83 5.25
C PHE A 114 -1.61 -24.99 5.12
N LEU A 115 -1.06 -25.91 5.90
CA LEU A 115 0.33 -26.33 5.78
C LEU A 115 0.35 -27.66 5.06
N ASN A 116 0.83 -27.67 3.81
CA ASN A 116 0.95 -28.90 3.05
C ASN A 116 2.42 -29.29 2.93
N SER A 117 2.84 -30.28 3.71
CA SER A 117 4.19 -30.86 3.64
C SER A 117 4.35 -31.93 2.55
N THR A 118 3.26 -32.31 1.89
CA THR A 118 3.20 -33.44 0.95
C THR A 118 2.89 -33.06 -0.49
N LEU A 119 2.31 -31.89 -0.76
CA LEU A 119 2.11 -31.37 -2.12
C LEU A 119 3.20 -30.35 -2.48
N PRO A 120 3.59 -30.27 -3.76
CA PRO A 120 4.44 -29.19 -4.24
C PRO A 120 3.79 -27.83 -3.97
N ALA A 121 4.61 -26.82 -3.64
CA ALA A 121 4.14 -25.46 -3.46
C ALA A 121 3.40 -24.93 -4.71
N GLY A 122 2.42 -24.04 -4.51
CA GLY A 122 1.66 -23.40 -5.59
C GLY A 122 0.21 -23.86 -5.70
N HIS A 123 -0.34 -23.82 -6.93
CA HIS A 123 -1.78 -24.03 -7.20
C HIS A 123 -2.32 -25.36 -6.66
N ALA A 124 -1.56 -26.46 -6.76
CA ALA A 124 -1.99 -27.77 -6.28
C ALA A 124 -2.28 -27.82 -4.76
N CYS A 125 -1.59 -27.01 -3.96
CA CYS A 125 -1.85 -26.91 -2.52
C CYS A 125 -3.18 -26.18 -2.25
N LEU A 126 -3.50 -25.15 -3.03
CA LEU A 126 -4.73 -24.37 -2.90
C LEU A 126 -5.96 -25.17 -3.33
N ASP A 127 -5.86 -25.95 -4.41
CA ASP A 127 -6.96 -26.77 -4.92
C ASP A 127 -7.38 -27.89 -3.94
N ALA A 128 -6.44 -28.36 -3.11
CA ALA A 128 -6.70 -29.38 -2.10
C ALA A 128 -7.35 -28.82 -0.81
N ALA A 129 -7.22 -27.52 -0.54
CA ALA A 129 -7.71 -26.90 0.69
C ALA A 129 -9.25 -26.95 0.85
N PRO A 130 -10.07 -26.69 -0.20
CA PRO A 130 -11.53 -26.78 -0.10
C PRO A 130 -12.04 -28.19 0.24
N GLN A 131 -11.40 -29.23 -0.28
CA GLN A 131 -11.75 -30.62 0.04
C GLN A 131 -11.50 -30.92 1.51
N HIS A 132 -10.36 -30.48 2.04
CA HIS A 132 -10.02 -30.65 3.45
C HIS A 132 -10.98 -29.90 4.40
N LEU A 133 -11.46 -28.72 4.00
CA LEU A 133 -12.46 -27.97 4.75
C LEU A 133 -13.82 -28.69 4.80
N THR A 134 -14.22 -29.32 3.69
CA THR A 134 -15.53 -30.00 3.58
C THR A 134 -15.57 -31.30 4.38
N GLU A 135 -14.42 -31.95 4.61
CA GLU A 135 -14.33 -33.20 5.40
C GLU A 135 -14.34 -32.98 6.92
N ARG A 136 -14.13 -31.74 7.37
CA ARG A 136 -13.94 -31.39 8.80
C ARG A 136 -14.98 -30.44 9.38
N GLY A 137 -15.88 -29.90 8.55
CA GLY A 137 -17.08 -29.15 8.97
C GLY A 137 -18.33 -30.01 8.92
#